data_AF-A0A966U457-F1
#
_entry.id   AF-A0A966U457-F1
#
_cell.length_a   1.000
_cell.length_b   1.000
_cell.length_c   1.000
_cell.angle_alpha   90.00
_cell.angle_beta   90.00
_cell.angle_gamma   90.00
#
_symmetry.space_group_name_H-M   'P 1'
#
loop_
_entity.id
_entity.type
_entity.pdbx_description
1 polymer ?
#
loop_
_entity_poly.entity_id
_entity_poly.type
_entity_poly.pdbx_seq_one_letter_code
_entity_poly.pdbx_strand_id
1 'polypeptide(L)'
;TDAEGRLVLADVIHYAITKHDPKWMIDLATLTGAIIVALGHEHAGLFSNDDTLAAQVEAAGRATGELCWRLPLSDAYDKQIKSDIADMKNVGTRAGGSITAAQFIQRFVQGRPWVHLDIAGTAWSSKDLPTAPKGATAFGVRLLDRLVADHFEG
;
A
#
# COMPACT_ATOMS: atom_id res chain seq x y z
N THR A 1 4.50 20.80 0.50
CA THR A 1 5.03 19.67 1.30
C THR A 1 4.02 18.53 1.34
N ASP A 2 3.43 18.19 0.19
CA ASP A 2 2.23 17.35 0.05
C ASP A 2 2.56 15.85 -0.13
N ALA A 3 3.66 15.42 0.48
CA ALA A 3 4.20 14.05 0.42
C ALA A 3 4.67 13.61 1.81
N GLU A 4 3.86 13.95 2.81
CA GLU A 4 4.12 13.76 4.24
C GLU A 4 3.69 12.38 4.75
N GLY A 5 2.63 11.78 4.19
CA GLY A 5 2.13 10.48 4.65
C GLY A 5 3.19 9.38 4.66
N ARG A 6 4.05 9.34 3.63
CA ARG A 6 5.17 8.39 3.54
C ARG A 6 6.28 8.65 4.57
N LEU A 7 6.46 9.90 5.01
CA LEU A 7 7.42 10.24 6.06
C LEU A 7 6.95 9.70 7.41
N VAL A 8 5.67 9.86 7.71
CA VAL A 8 5.07 9.30 8.94
C VAL A 8 5.13 7.76 8.91
N LEU A 9 4.78 7.14 7.78
CA LEU A 9 4.82 5.67 7.65
C LEU A 9 6.23 5.10 7.81
N ALA A 10 7.27 5.80 7.35
CA ALA A 10 8.65 5.34 7.51
C ALA A 10 9.00 5.10 8.99
N ASP A 11 8.68 6.06 9.86
CA ASP A 11 8.93 5.94 11.30
C ASP A 11 8.03 4.87 11.95
N VAL A 12 6.76 4.80 11.55
CA VAL A 12 5.81 3.80 12.07
C VAL A 12 6.24 2.38 11.73
N ILE A 13 6.69 2.13 10.49
CA ILE A 13 7.17 0.82 10.05
C ILE A 13 8.46 0.47 10.78
N HIS A 14 9.39 1.41 10.90
CA HIS A 14 10.62 1.20 11.65
C HIS A 14 10.33 0.86 13.11
N TYR A 15 9.40 1.57 13.74
CA TYR A 15 8.94 1.29 15.09
C TYR A 15 8.29 -0.09 15.20
N ALA A 16 7.39 -0.45 14.29
CA ALA A 16 6.73 -1.75 14.29
C ALA A 16 7.74 -2.90 14.22
N ILE A 17 8.74 -2.79 13.35
CA ILE A 17 9.82 -3.77 13.23
C ILE A 17 10.63 -3.86 14.52
N THR A 18 11.16 -2.73 14.99
CA THR A 18 12.07 -2.72 16.15
C THR A 18 11.39 -3.12 17.44
N LYS A 19 10.09 -2.86 17.57
CA LYS A 19 9.32 -3.15 18.78
C LYS A 19 8.69 -4.53 18.80
N HIS A 20 8.22 -5.02 17.66
CA HIS A 20 7.38 -6.23 17.59
C HIS A 20 7.97 -7.36 16.75
N ASP A 21 9.00 -7.10 15.93
CA ASP A 21 9.60 -8.05 14.98
C ASP A 21 8.57 -8.94 14.27
N PRO A 22 7.61 -8.33 13.53
CA PRO A 22 6.49 -9.05 12.96
C PRO A 22 6.96 -9.99 11.84
N LYS A 23 6.28 -11.13 11.70
CA LYS A 23 6.55 -12.10 10.61
C LYS A 23 6.31 -11.50 9.22
N TRP A 24 5.37 -10.58 9.13
CA TRP A 24 5.02 -9.82 7.93
C TRP A 24 4.26 -8.56 8.33
N MET A 25 4.18 -7.57 7.44
CA MET A 25 3.47 -6.31 7.69
C MET A 25 2.57 -5.95 6.52
N ILE A 26 1.43 -5.33 6.82
CA ILE A 26 0.57 -4.70 5.82
C ILE A 26 0.29 -3.28 6.28
N ASP A 27 0.54 -2.29 5.42
CA ASP A 27 0.13 -0.92 5.63
C ASP A 27 -0.86 -0.44 4.57
N LEU A 28 -1.75 0.45 4.97
CA LEU A 28 -2.78 1.03 4.13
C LEU A 28 -2.70 2.54 4.25
N ALA A 29 -2.68 3.24 3.13
CA ALA A 29 -2.70 4.70 3.13
C ALA A 29 -3.39 5.26 1.88
N THR A 30 -4.09 6.37 2.06
CA THR A 30 -4.58 7.22 0.95
C THR A 30 -3.40 8.04 0.41
N LEU A 31 -2.41 7.38 -0.18
CA LEU A 31 -1.05 7.92 -0.26
C LEU A 31 -0.79 8.77 -1.49
N THR A 32 -1.34 8.41 -2.66
CA THR A 32 -1.00 9.12 -3.90
C THR A 32 -2.20 9.42 -4.79
N GLY A 33 -2.25 10.63 -5.34
CA GLY A 33 -3.16 10.92 -6.45
C GLY A 33 -2.80 10.15 -7.74
N ALA A 34 -1.54 9.72 -7.87
CA ALA A 34 -1.08 8.95 -9.02
C ALA A 34 -1.77 7.58 -9.12
N ILE A 35 -2.19 6.97 -8.00
CA ILE A 35 -2.86 5.66 -8.05
C ILE A 35 -4.27 5.80 -8.63
N ILE A 36 -4.93 6.92 -8.35
CA ILE A 36 -6.26 7.24 -8.87
C ILE A 36 -6.17 7.41 -10.39
N VAL A 37 -5.12 8.06 -10.88
CA VAL A 37 -4.89 8.20 -12.33
C VAL A 37 -4.64 6.85 -12.99
N ALA A 38 -3.98 5.92 -12.31
CA ALA A 38 -3.62 4.61 -12.86
C ALA A 38 -4.77 3.59 -12.81
N LEU A 39 -5.48 3.49 -11.69
CA LEU A 39 -6.45 2.42 -11.40
C LEU A 39 -7.88 2.92 -11.17
N GLY A 40 -8.10 4.24 -11.17
CA GLY A 40 -9.40 4.84 -10.89
C GLY A 40 -9.86 4.57 -9.46
N HIS A 41 -11.14 4.20 -9.34
CA HIS A 41 -11.81 3.94 -8.06
C HIS A 41 -12.20 2.46 -7.88
N GLU A 42 -11.73 1.58 -8.78
CA GLU A 42 -12.13 0.18 -8.84
C GLU A 42 -11.15 -0.75 -8.11
N HIS A 43 -9.85 -0.44 -8.13
CA HIS A 43 -8.80 -1.23 -7.49
C HIS A 43 -7.92 -0.36 -6.60
N ALA A 44 -7.53 -0.88 -5.43
CA ALA A 44 -6.42 -0.34 -4.68
C ALA A 44 -5.08 -0.77 -5.30
N GLY A 45 -4.06 0.08 -5.18
CA GLY A 45 -2.71 -0.26 -5.62
C GLY A 45 -2.03 -1.17 -4.63
N LEU A 46 -1.59 -2.36 -5.05
CA LEU A 46 -0.85 -3.30 -4.22
C LEU A 46 0.63 -3.29 -4.59
N PHE A 47 1.49 -3.10 -3.60
CA PHE A 47 2.94 -3.18 -3.74
C PHE A 47 3.47 -4.16 -2.71
N SER A 48 4.41 -5.04 -3.10
CA SER A 48 4.94 -6.04 -2.18
C SER A 48 6.29 -6.59 -2.61
N ASN A 49 7.15 -6.84 -1.63
CA ASN A 49 8.40 -7.56 -1.78
C ASN A 49 8.26 -9.09 -1.60
N ASP A 50 7.05 -9.60 -1.34
CA ASP A 50 6.77 -11.02 -1.12
C ASP A 50 5.61 -11.50 -1.99
N ASP A 51 5.89 -12.41 -2.92
CA ASP A 51 4.90 -12.91 -3.89
C ASP A 51 3.77 -13.72 -3.23
N THR A 52 4.06 -14.41 -2.13
CA THR A 52 3.08 -15.26 -1.44
C THR A 52 2.08 -14.37 -0.72
N LEU A 53 2.56 -13.40 0.06
CA LEU A 53 1.72 -12.46 0.79
C LEU A 53 0.89 -11.60 -0.17
N ALA A 54 1.47 -11.14 -1.27
CA ALA A 54 0.74 -10.41 -2.31
C ALA A 54 -0.41 -11.26 -2.88
N ALA A 55 -0.17 -12.53 -3.22
CA ALA A 55 -1.19 -13.41 -3.76
C ALA A 55 -2.33 -13.68 -2.76
N GLN A 56 -2.00 -13.83 -1.47
CA GLN A 56 -3.00 -13.99 -0.40
C GLN A 56 -3.89 -12.75 -0.27
N VAL A 57 -3.30 -11.55 -0.28
CA VAL A 57 -4.03 -10.28 -0.23
C VAL A 57 -4.93 -10.12 -1.46
N GLU A 58 -4.43 -10.41 -2.66
CA GLU A 58 -5.27 -10.37 -3.86
C GLU A 58 -6.42 -11.37 -3.82
N ALA A 59 -6.19 -12.57 -3.29
CA ALA A 59 -7.24 -13.58 -3.13
C ALA A 59 -8.32 -13.13 -2.14
N ALA A 60 -7.92 -12.58 -0.99
CA ALA A 60 -8.84 -12.00 -0.01
C ALA A 60 -9.63 -10.81 -0.59
N GLY A 61 -8.98 -9.94 -1.37
CA GLY A 61 -9.64 -8.85 -2.07
C GLY A 61 -10.69 -9.33 -3.08
N ARG A 62 -10.39 -10.38 -3.86
CA ARG A 62 -11.37 -11.02 -4.76
C ARG A 62 -12.54 -11.63 -4.02
N ALA A 63 -12.30 -12.28 -2.88
CA ALA A 63 -13.36 -12.91 -2.10
C ALA A 63 -14.32 -11.90 -1.44
N THR A 64 -13.82 -10.71 -1.10
CA THR A 64 -14.60 -9.67 -0.39
C THR A 64 -15.15 -8.58 -1.29
N GLY A 65 -14.68 -8.52 -2.54
CA GLY A 65 -14.97 -7.42 -3.47
C GLY A 65 -14.13 -6.16 -3.22
N GLU A 66 -13.15 -6.20 -2.32
CA GLU A 66 -12.16 -5.12 -2.10
C GLU A 66 -10.95 -5.36 -2.99
N LEU A 67 -11.10 -5.09 -4.28
CA LEU A 67 -10.13 -5.49 -5.29
C LEU A 67 -8.81 -4.73 -5.17
N CYS A 68 -7.71 -5.46 -5.33
CA CYS A 68 -6.36 -4.93 -5.38
C CYS A 68 -5.71 -5.30 -6.71
N TRP A 69 -4.83 -4.43 -7.22
CA TRP A 69 -4.03 -4.72 -8.39
C TRP A 69 -2.55 -4.54 -8.10
N ARG A 70 -1.76 -5.59 -8.32
CA ARG A 70 -0.33 -5.55 -8.05
C ARG A 70 0.42 -4.72 -9.09
N LEU A 71 1.16 -3.74 -8.59
CA LEU A 71 2.03 -2.85 -9.34
C LEU A 71 3.50 -3.21 -9.10
N PRO A 72 4.40 -2.90 -10.05
CA PRO A 72 5.79 -3.33 -9.96
C PRO A 72 6.56 -2.56 -8.90
N LEU A 73 7.52 -3.24 -8.28
CA LEU A 73 8.65 -2.64 -7.57
C LEU A 73 9.92 -3.04 -8.32
N SER A 74 10.77 -2.06 -8.65
CA SER A 74 12.03 -2.35 -9.35
C SER A 74 13.08 -1.27 -9.11
N ASP A 75 14.35 -1.65 -9.21
CA ASP A 75 15.51 -0.77 -9.03
C ASP A 75 15.46 0.49 -9.90
N ALA A 76 14.81 0.42 -11.07
CA ALA A 76 14.66 1.56 -11.96
C ALA A 76 13.79 2.66 -11.32
N TYR A 77 12.76 2.29 -10.56
CA TYR A 77 11.94 3.24 -9.80
C TYR A 77 12.63 3.70 -8.52
N ASP A 78 13.35 2.82 -7.82
CA ASP A 78 14.09 3.17 -6.60
C ASP A 78 15.16 4.24 -6.88
N LYS A 79 15.88 4.13 -8.00
CA LYS A 79 16.86 5.15 -8.41
C LYS A 79 16.26 6.55 -8.59
N GLN A 80 14.95 6.67 -8.84
CA GLN A 80 14.30 7.97 -9.01
C GLN A 80 14.19 8.76 -7.71
N ILE A 81 14.25 8.09 -6.55
CA ILE A 81 14.19 8.72 -5.22
C ILE A 81 15.58 8.93 -4.61
N LYS A 82 16.65 8.78 -5.39
CA LYS A 82 18.01 9.18 -4.99
C LYS A 82 18.05 10.70 -4.72
N SER A 83 18.76 11.07 -3.65
CA SER A 83 19.01 12.45 -3.27
C SER A 83 20.51 12.76 -3.32
N ASP A 84 20.85 14.01 -3.61
CA ASP A 84 22.23 14.49 -3.64
C ASP A 84 22.72 14.95 -2.26
N ILE A 85 21.80 15.14 -1.30
CA ILE A 85 22.07 15.71 0.02
C ILE A 85 21.64 14.82 1.20
N ALA A 86 20.93 13.72 0.92
CA ALA A 86 20.42 12.78 1.92
C ALA A 86 20.40 11.37 1.33
N ASP A 87 20.08 10.35 2.13
CA ASP A 87 20.01 8.96 1.67
C ASP A 87 18.92 8.75 0.60
N MET A 88 17.86 9.56 0.65
CA MET A 88 16.78 9.59 -0.32
C MET A 88 15.98 10.89 -0.25
N LYS A 89 15.21 11.18 -1.29
CA LYS A 89 14.17 12.22 -1.30
C LYS A 89 12.79 11.58 -1.22
N ASN A 90 11.84 12.28 -0.61
CA ASN A 90 10.47 11.77 -0.44
C ASN A 90 9.61 11.86 -1.71
N VAL A 91 10.08 12.53 -2.76
CA VAL A 91 9.34 12.66 -4.03
C VAL A 91 10.22 12.24 -5.20
N GLY A 92 9.69 11.33 -6.03
CA GLY A 92 10.31 10.92 -7.29
C GLY A 92 9.97 11.87 -8.44
N THR A 93 9.91 11.35 -9.67
CA THR A 93 9.38 12.11 -10.81
C THR A 93 7.84 12.07 -10.83
N ARG A 94 7.22 12.86 -11.72
CA ARG A 94 5.76 12.79 -11.92
C ARG A 94 5.30 11.42 -12.42
N ALA A 95 6.12 10.74 -13.22
CA ALA A 95 5.80 9.43 -13.76
C ALA A 95 6.09 8.33 -12.72
N GLY A 96 5.15 7.41 -12.54
CA GLY A 96 5.31 6.33 -11.54
C GLY A 96 5.26 6.83 -10.09
N GLY A 97 4.49 7.89 -9.81
CA GLY A 97 4.39 8.49 -8.48
C GLY A 97 4.01 7.50 -7.37
N SER A 98 3.05 6.59 -7.63
CA SER A 98 2.67 5.54 -6.67
C SER A 98 3.77 4.52 -6.44
N ILE A 99 4.45 4.12 -7.51
CA ILE A 99 5.56 3.15 -7.43
C ILE A 99 6.73 3.74 -6.63
N THR A 100 7.11 4.99 -6.90
CA THR A 100 8.19 5.65 -6.16
C THR A 100 7.82 5.93 -4.70
N ALA A 101 6.54 6.15 -4.40
CA ALA A 101 6.04 6.23 -3.02
C ALA A 101 6.17 4.89 -2.28
N ALA A 102 5.77 3.79 -2.92
CA ALA A 102 5.94 2.46 -2.37
C ALA A 102 7.43 2.10 -2.19
N GLN A 103 8.29 2.43 -3.16
CA GLN A 103 9.74 2.24 -3.03
C GLN A 103 10.33 3.00 -1.85
N PHE A 104 9.86 4.23 -1.60
CA PHE A 104 10.27 4.99 -0.42
C PHE A 104 9.95 4.22 0.86
N ILE A 105 8.72 3.71 0.99
CA ILE A 105 8.29 2.94 2.17
C ILE A 105 9.08 1.63 2.31
N GLN A 106 9.30 0.93 1.19
CA GLN A 106 10.04 -0.35 1.17
C GLN A 106 11.43 -0.24 1.81
N ARG A 107 12.11 0.90 1.70
CA ARG A 107 13.44 1.09 2.32
C ARG A 107 13.42 0.95 3.84
N PHE A 108 12.27 1.15 4.47
CA PHE A 108 12.10 1.06 5.93
C PHE A 108 11.66 -0.33 6.41
N VAL A 109 11.29 -1.24 5.49
CA VAL A 109 10.76 -2.57 5.86
C VAL A 109 11.84 -3.57 6.26
N GLN A 110 13.12 -3.21 6.10
CA GLN A 110 14.30 -4.01 6.49
C GLN A 110 14.22 -5.49 6.06
N GLY A 111 13.74 -5.74 4.83
CA GLY A 111 13.63 -7.08 4.24
C GLY A 111 12.52 -7.97 4.80
N ARG A 112 11.68 -7.50 5.73
CA ARG A 112 10.51 -8.26 6.20
C ARG A 112 9.48 -8.37 5.07
N PRO A 113 8.75 -9.50 4.95
CA PRO A 113 7.63 -9.61 4.03
C PRO A 113 6.61 -8.49 4.29
N TRP A 114 6.23 -7.79 3.23
CA TRP A 114 5.48 -6.55 3.36
C TRP A 114 4.54 -6.32 2.19
N VAL A 115 3.35 -5.81 2.48
CA VAL A 115 2.41 -5.28 1.49
C VAL A 115 2.06 -3.84 1.84
N HIS A 116 2.11 -2.96 0.85
CA HIS A 116 1.50 -1.65 0.90
C HIS A 116 0.28 -1.59 -0.01
N LEU A 117 -0.83 -1.11 0.55
CA LEU A 117 -2.06 -0.81 -0.18
C LEU A 117 -2.24 0.71 -0.28
N ASP A 118 -2.07 1.24 -1.48
CA ASP A 118 -2.47 2.62 -1.79
C ASP A 118 -3.97 2.65 -2.09
N ILE A 119 -4.74 3.09 -1.10
CA ILE A 119 -6.21 3.07 -1.11
C ILE A 119 -6.82 4.43 -1.47
N ALA A 120 -6.02 5.38 -1.97
CA ALA A 120 -6.51 6.74 -2.27
C ALA A 120 -7.72 6.74 -3.22
N GLY A 121 -7.76 5.82 -4.18
CA GLY A 121 -8.88 5.67 -5.11
C GLY A 121 -10.11 4.99 -4.51
N THR A 122 -9.96 4.14 -3.50
CA THR A 122 -11.04 3.27 -3.01
C THR A 122 -11.60 3.69 -1.65
N ALA A 123 -10.93 4.58 -0.92
CA ALA A 123 -11.34 5.02 0.43
C ALA A 123 -12.62 5.87 0.45
N TRP A 124 -13.03 6.45 -0.68
CA TRP A 124 -14.21 7.32 -0.78
C TRP A 124 -15.03 7.04 -2.04
N SER A 125 -16.36 6.93 -1.88
CA SER A 125 -17.31 6.73 -2.98
C SER A 125 -18.26 7.93 -3.13
N SER A 126 -18.53 8.32 -4.37
CA SER A 126 -19.51 9.35 -4.72
C SER A 126 -20.95 8.83 -4.81
N LYS A 127 -21.14 7.51 -4.71
CA LYS A 127 -22.42 6.79 -4.79
C LYS A 127 -22.52 5.72 -3.69
N ASP A 128 -23.72 5.19 -3.47
CA ASP A 128 -23.89 4.02 -2.61
C ASP A 128 -23.26 2.78 -3.27
N LEU A 129 -22.62 1.97 -2.44
CA LEU A 129 -22.07 0.65 -2.77
C LEU A 129 -22.92 -0.42 -2.10
N PRO A 130 -22.87 -1.68 -2.57
CA PRO A 130 -23.58 -2.79 -1.92
C PRO A 130 -23.26 -2.95 -0.42
N THR A 131 -22.09 -2.48 0.01
CA THR A 131 -21.57 -2.69 1.37
C THR A 131 -21.20 -1.40 2.09
N ALA A 132 -21.45 -0.22 1.50
CA ALA A 132 -21.15 1.06 2.13
C ALA A 132 -22.04 2.17 1.52
N PRO A 133 -22.50 3.15 2.33
CA PRO A 133 -23.17 4.32 1.79
C PRO A 133 -22.20 5.22 1.00
N LYS A 134 -22.73 6.18 0.26
CA LYS A 134 -21.95 7.30 -0.29
C LYS A 134 -21.10 7.94 0.81
N GLY A 135 -19.81 8.13 0.54
CA GLY A 135 -18.84 8.66 1.49
C GLY A 135 -17.69 7.69 1.74
N ALA A 136 -17.21 7.63 2.98
CA ALA A 136 -16.13 6.75 3.39
C ALA A 136 -16.53 5.28 3.23
N THR A 137 -15.70 4.49 2.53
CA THR A 137 -16.00 3.09 2.20
C THR A 137 -15.47 2.10 3.23
N ALA A 138 -14.55 2.54 4.10
CA ALA A 138 -13.77 1.68 4.98
C ALA A 138 -13.04 0.53 4.24
N PHE A 139 -12.59 0.79 3.01
CA PHE A 139 -11.84 -0.17 2.19
C PHE A 139 -10.67 -0.79 2.98
N GLY A 140 -10.51 -2.10 2.88
CA GLY A 140 -9.44 -2.87 3.50
C GLY A 140 -9.91 -3.62 4.75
N VAL A 141 -11.00 -3.20 5.39
CA VAL A 141 -11.48 -3.87 6.61
C VAL A 141 -11.88 -5.32 6.33
N ARG A 142 -12.71 -5.57 5.31
CA ARG A 142 -13.16 -6.93 4.99
C ARG A 142 -12.03 -7.75 4.40
N LEU A 143 -11.18 -7.14 3.57
CA LEU A 143 -10.01 -7.78 3.01
C LEU A 143 -9.08 -8.31 4.12
N LEU A 144 -8.74 -7.48 5.10
CA LEU A 144 -7.85 -7.88 6.19
C LEU A 144 -8.47 -8.94 7.08
N ASP A 145 -9.75 -8.80 7.41
CA ASP A 145 -10.53 -9.81 8.15
C ASP A 145 -10.49 -11.16 7.42
N ARG A 146 -10.79 -11.15 6.11
CA ARG A 146 -10.77 -12.37 5.29
C ARG A 146 -9.37 -12.98 5.17
N LEU A 147 -8.34 -12.16 5.01
CA LEU A 147 -6.95 -12.61 4.95
C LEU A 147 -6.56 -13.35 6.23
N VAL A 148 -6.94 -12.80 7.40
CA VAL A 148 -6.69 -13.41 8.71
C VAL A 148 -7.45 -14.72 8.84
N ALA A 149 -8.74 -14.74 8.52
CA ALA A 149 -9.58 -15.93 8.56
C ALA A 149 -9.05 -17.08 7.68
N ASP A 150 -8.50 -16.78 6.50
CA ASP A 150 -8.08 -17.80 5.53
C ASP A 150 -6.72 -18.44 5.84
N HIS A 151 -5.87 -17.75 6.56
CA HIS A 151 -4.45 -18.13 6.68
C HIS A 151 -3.94 -18.18 8.12
N PHE A 152 -4.67 -17.61 9.07
CA PHE A 152 -4.16 -17.40 10.43
C PHE A 152 -5.15 -17.76 11.54
N GLU A 153 -6.41 -18.02 11.20
CA GLU A 153 -7.39 -18.60 12.11
C GLU A 153 -7.57 -20.09 11.75
N GLY A 154 -7.25 -20.96 12.69
CA GLY A 154 -7.43 -22.41 12.59
C GLY A 154 -8.62 -22.86 13.43
#